data_AF-A0A2D8BEQ3-F1
#
_entry.id   AF-A0A2D8BEQ3-F1
#
_cell.length_a   1.000
_cell.length_b   1.000
_cell.length_c   1.000
_cell.angle_alpha   90.00
_cell.angle_beta   90.00
_cell.angle_gamma   90.00
#
_symmetry.space_group_name_H-M   'P 1'
#
loop_
_entity.id
_entity.type
_entity.pdbx_description
1 polymer ?
#
loop_
_entity_poly.entity_id
_entity_poly.type
_entity_poly.pdbx_seq_one_letter_code
_entity_poly.pdbx_strand_id
1 'polypeptide(L)'
;MNDLYAIVPASAIILIIAIRKILAPVKFNEEIFGEIHPDEINNAASMRMMIGAGFGGIGLMGLMLGFMLETGEATTSLLYALAAAYGFMFATLLFANQKGHLHEIPKPPLVIFPVMLVLCIAGAVL
;
A
#
# COMPACT_ATOMS: atom_id res chain seq x y z
N MET A 1 6.17 22.59 6.32
CA MET A 1 7.53 22.09 5.97
C MET A 1 7.70 20.62 6.37
N ASN A 2 6.81 20.06 7.21
CA ASN A 2 6.81 18.65 7.63
C ASN A 2 6.15 17.69 6.62
N ASP A 3 5.20 18.18 5.82
CA ASP A 3 4.30 17.35 5.01
C ASP A 3 5.07 16.47 4.02
N LEU A 4 6.10 17.02 3.39
CA LEU A 4 6.94 16.29 2.42
C LEU A 4 7.70 15.12 3.07
N TYR A 5 8.11 15.27 4.34
CA TYR A 5 8.78 14.21 5.10
C TYR A 5 7.85 13.05 5.46
N ALA A 6 6.52 13.21 5.35
CA ALA A 6 5.57 12.13 5.46
C ALA A 6 5.12 11.62 4.08
N ILE A 7 4.83 12.52 3.13
CA ILE A 7 4.36 12.17 1.78
C ILE A 7 5.41 11.33 1.05
N VAL A 8 6.67 11.77 1.00
CA VAL A 8 7.71 11.10 0.20
C VAL A 8 7.99 9.70 0.72
N PRO A 9 8.24 9.47 2.02
CA PRO A 9 8.46 8.11 2.50
C PRO A 9 7.24 7.20 2.34
N ALA A 10 6.03 7.69 2.63
CA ALA A 10 4.81 6.90 2.45
C ALA A 10 4.65 6.44 1.00
N SER A 11 4.88 7.37 0.07
CA SER A 11 4.74 7.15 -1.37
C SER A 11 5.86 6.28 -1.95
N ALA A 12 7.10 6.46 -1.49
CA ALA A 12 8.24 5.66 -1.91
C ALA A 12 8.14 4.20 -1.43
N ILE A 13 7.74 3.99 -0.17
CA ILE A 13 7.59 2.64 0.40
C ILE A 13 6.53 1.85 -0.36
N ILE A 14 5.34 2.44 -0.60
CA ILE A 14 4.28 1.75 -1.33
C ILE A 14 4.69 1.47 -2.79
N LEU A 15 5.48 2.35 -3.40
CA LEU A 15 6.02 2.16 -4.76
C LEU A 15 7.05 1.03 -4.83
N ILE A 16 7.94 0.90 -3.83
CA ILE A 16 8.89 -0.21 -3.75
C ILE A 16 8.13 -1.55 -3.64
N ILE A 17 7.09 -1.58 -2.80
CA ILE A 17 6.23 -2.76 -2.66
C ILE A 17 5.51 -3.08 -3.97
N ALA A 18 4.98 -2.04 -4.65
CA ALA A 18 4.34 -2.17 -5.95
C ALA A 18 5.26 -2.80 -6.99
N ILE A 19 6.49 -2.27 -7.13
CA ILE A 19 7.50 -2.78 -8.05
C ILE A 19 7.79 -4.25 -7.74
N ARG A 20 7.97 -4.61 -6.47
CA ARG A 20 8.24 -6.00 -6.09
C ARG A 20 7.06 -6.93 -6.41
N LYS A 21 5.82 -6.48 -6.24
CA LYS A 21 4.60 -7.22 -6.63
C LYS A 21 4.50 -7.42 -8.14
N ILE A 22 4.98 -6.47 -8.95
CA ILE A 22 4.93 -6.53 -10.41
C ILE A 22 6.07 -7.40 -10.97
N LEU A 23 7.29 -7.25 -10.46
CA LEU A 23 8.47 -7.94 -10.98
C LEU A 23 8.58 -9.40 -10.50
N ALA A 24 8.07 -9.71 -9.31
CA ALA A 24 8.16 -11.05 -8.72
C ALA A 24 6.82 -11.50 -8.09
N PRO A 25 5.71 -11.53 -8.86
CA PRO A 25 4.37 -11.76 -8.32
C PRO A 25 4.18 -13.15 -7.69
N VAL A 26 4.74 -14.19 -8.32
CA VAL A 26 4.66 -15.58 -7.83
C VAL A 26 5.36 -15.70 -6.47
N LYS A 27 6.65 -15.34 -6.42
CA LYS A 27 7.45 -15.35 -5.19
C LYS A 27 6.80 -14.53 -4.08
N PHE A 28 6.24 -13.36 -4.41
CA PHE A 28 5.55 -12.52 -3.43
C PHE A 28 4.29 -13.19 -2.88
N ASN A 29 3.50 -13.89 -3.71
CA ASN A 29 2.34 -14.64 -3.25
C ASN A 29 2.77 -15.79 -2.33
N GLU A 30 3.80 -16.54 -2.72
CA GLU A 30 4.30 -17.69 -1.97
C GLU A 30 4.91 -17.30 -0.61
N GLU A 31 5.62 -16.16 -0.54
CA GLU A 31 6.12 -15.57 0.71
C GLU A 31 4.98 -15.26 1.72
N ILE A 32 3.73 -15.16 1.25
CA ILE A 32 2.58 -14.78 2.06
C ILE A 32 1.65 -15.95 2.34
N PHE A 33 1.38 -16.80 1.34
CA PHE A 33 0.36 -17.84 1.40
C PHE A 33 0.94 -19.27 1.36
N GLY A 34 2.27 -19.42 1.21
CA GLY A 34 2.90 -20.71 0.95
C GLY A 34 2.75 -21.15 -0.51
N GLU A 35 3.01 -22.43 -0.78
CA GLU A 35 2.93 -22.98 -2.13
C GLU A 35 1.52 -22.80 -2.73
N ILE A 36 1.48 -22.27 -3.95
CA ILE A 36 0.23 -22.06 -4.69
C ILE A 36 -0.01 -23.29 -5.57
N HIS A 37 -1.26 -23.72 -5.66
CA HIS A 37 -1.64 -24.81 -6.56
C HIS A 37 -1.16 -24.52 -8.00
N PRO A 38 -0.53 -25.48 -8.70
CA PRO A 38 0.08 -25.26 -10.02
C PRO A 38 -0.83 -24.58 -11.04
N ASP A 39 -2.10 -24.96 -11.05
CA ASP A 39 -3.10 -24.43 -11.99
C ASP A 39 -3.47 -22.96 -11.72
N GLU A 40 -3.24 -22.46 -10.50
CA GLU A 40 -3.60 -21.10 -10.08
C GLU A 40 -2.42 -20.12 -10.06
N ILE A 41 -1.19 -20.61 -10.26
CA ILE A 41 0.04 -19.79 -10.16
C ILE A 41 -0.06 -18.54 -11.06
N ASN A 42 -0.43 -18.71 -12.32
CA ASN A 42 -0.48 -17.60 -13.29
C ASN A 42 -1.64 -16.64 -13.02
N ASN A 43 -2.81 -17.16 -12.63
CA ASN A 43 -3.97 -16.33 -12.29
C ASN A 43 -3.69 -15.50 -11.04
N ALA A 44 -3.16 -16.12 -9.98
CA ALA A 44 -2.78 -15.44 -8.75
C ALA A 44 -1.65 -14.43 -8.98
N ALA A 45 -0.70 -14.74 -9.87
CA ALA A 45 0.37 -13.81 -10.24
C ALA A 45 -0.18 -12.58 -10.98
N SER A 46 -1.07 -12.77 -11.96
CA SER A 46 -1.73 -11.69 -12.69
C SER A 46 -2.47 -10.73 -11.75
N MET A 47 -3.26 -11.29 -10.82
CA MET A 47 -3.95 -10.48 -9.80
C MET A 47 -2.96 -9.72 -8.90
N ARG A 48 -1.84 -10.35 -8.52
CA ARG A 48 -0.80 -9.69 -7.73
C ARG A 48 -0.14 -8.54 -8.47
N MET A 49 0.09 -8.67 -9.77
CA MET A 49 0.61 -7.59 -10.62
C MET A 49 -0.38 -6.41 -10.69
N MET A 50 -1.68 -6.69 -10.89
CA MET A 50 -2.72 -5.65 -10.90
C MET A 50 -2.84 -4.92 -9.56
N ILE A 51 -2.78 -5.65 -8.45
CA ILE A 51 -2.71 -5.05 -7.10
C ILE A 51 -1.44 -4.21 -6.96
N GLY A 52 -0.30 -4.71 -7.48
CA GLY A 52 0.95 -3.97 -7.57
C GLY A 52 0.80 -2.65 -8.32
N ALA A 53 0.14 -2.65 -9.48
CA ALA A 53 -0.14 -1.45 -10.25
C ALA A 53 -1.01 -0.45 -9.48
N GLY A 54 -2.03 -0.92 -8.75
CA GLY A 54 -2.84 -0.07 -7.88
C GLY A 54 -2.01 0.62 -6.79
N PHE A 55 -1.10 -0.12 -6.14
CA PHE A 55 -0.18 0.42 -5.14
C PHE A 55 0.81 1.40 -5.77
N GLY A 56 1.29 1.08 -6.98
CA GLY A 56 2.17 1.95 -7.75
C GLY A 56 1.49 3.27 -8.12
N GLY A 57 0.21 3.24 -8.48
CA GLY A 57 -0.58 4.45 -8.74
C GLY A 57 -0.67 5.35 -7.52
N ILE A 58 -0.96 4.80 -6.33
CA ILE A 58 -0.97 5.56 -5.08
C ILE A 58 0.40 6.20 -4.81
N GLY A 59 1.48 5.42 -4.92
CA GLY A 59 2.85 5.91 -4.69
C GLY A 59 3.29 6.97 -5.70
N LEU A 60 2.98 6.80 -6.99
CA LEU A 60 3.32 7.78 -8.02
C LEU A 60 2.54 9.08 -7.84
N MET A 61 1.23 9.00 -7.60
CA MET A 61 0.42 10.19 -7.32
C MET A 61 0.93 10.93 -6.08
N GLY A 62 1.23 10.21 -5.00
CA GLY A 62 1.78 10.80 -3.78
C GLY A 62 3.12 11.49 -4.00
N LEU A 63 4.05 10.88 -4.73
CA LEU A 63 5.34 11.50 -5.06
C LEU A 63 5.16 12.74 -5.97
N MET A 64 4.41 12.60 -7.07
CA MET A 64 4.20 13.69 -8.03
C MET A 64 3.54 14.89 -7.36
N LEU A 65 2.41 14.67 -6.68
CA LEU A 65 1.68 15.74 -6.01
C LEU A 65 2.47 16.29 -4.82
N GLY A 66 3.23 15.46 -4.10
CA GLY A 66 4.09 15.91 -3.01
C GLY A 66 5.14 16.94 -3.45
N PHE A 67 5.73 16.77 -4.63
CA PHE A 67 6.71 17.73 -5.17
C PHE A 67 6.08 18.89 -5.95
N MET A 68 4.83 18.77 -6.40
CA MET A 68 4.17 19.80 -7.21
C MET A 68 3.32 20.77 -6.40
N LEU A 69 2.75 20.33 -5.28
CA LEU A 69 1.88 21.17 -4.46
C LEU A 69 2.69 22.07 -3.54
N GLU A 70 2.22 23.32 -3.38
CA GLU A 70 2.75 24.21 -2.35
C GLU A 70 2.39 23.66 -0.97
N THR A 71 3.32 23.81 -0.03
CA THR A 71 3.11 23.38 1.35
C THR A 71 1.95 24.13 1.98
N GLY A 72 0.99 23.40 2.56
CA GLY A 72 -0.18 23.96 3.22
C GLY A 72 -1.38 23.02 3.12
N GLU A 73 -2.58 23.59 2.98
CA GLU A 73 -3.82 22.81 2.95
C GLU A 73 -3.86 21.74 1.85
N ALA A 74 -3.21 21.99 0.71
CA ALA A 74 -3.15 21.04 -0.41
C ALA A 74 -2.32 19.78 -0.04
N THR A 75 -1.15 19.95 0.55
CA THR A 75 -0.30 18.83 1.01
C THR A 75 -0.90 18.12 2.22
N THR A 76 -1.55 18.85 3.12
CA THR A 76 -2.32 18.27 4.23
C THR A 76 -3.50 17.42 3.71
N SER A 77 -4.23 17.91 2.70
CA SER A 77 -5.32 17.16 2.05
C SER A 77 -4.81 15.89 1.36
N LEU A 78 -3.65 15.97 0.70
CA LEU A 78 -2.99 14.81 0.12
C LEU A 78 -2.63 13.76 1.17
N LEU A 79 -2.11 14.17 2.33
CA LEU A 79 -1.80 13.28 3.44
C LEU A 79 -3.06 12.60 3.99
N TYR A 80 -4.18 13.32 4.15
CA TYR A 80 -5.44 12.71 4.52
C TYR A 80 -5.98 11.73 3.46
N ALA A 81 -5.81 12.06 2.18
CA ALA A 81 -6.20 11.15 1.08
C ALA A 81 -5.36 9.86 1.09
N LEU A 82 -4.05 9.96 1.29
CA LEU A 82 -3.15 8.82 1.44
C LEU A 82 -3.51 8.00 2.69
N ALA A 83 -3.76 8.65 3.83
CA ALA A 83 -4.22 8.01 5.06
C ALA A 83 -5.52 7.24 4.83
N ALA A 84 -6.51 7.85 4.16
CA ALA A 84 -7.76 7.19 3.83
C ALA A 84 -7.56 5.96 2.93
N ALA A 85 -6.68 6.05 1.92
CA ALA A 85 -6.34 4.91 1.07
C ALA A 85 -5.69 3.77 1.85
N TYR A 86 -4.70 4.05 2.72
CA TYR A 86 -4.08 3.05 3.57
C TYR A 86 -5.06 2.45 4.59
N GLY A 87 -5.92 3.28 5.17
CA GLY A 87 -6.98 2.85 6.08
C GLY A 87 -7.98 1.92 5.40
N PHE A 88 -8.40 2.24 4.17
CA PHE A 88 -9.32 1.40 3.39
C PHE A 88 -8.69 0.04 3.02
N MET A 89 -7.42 0.03 2.62
CA MET A 89 -6.68 -1.22 2.37
C MET A 89 -6.55 -2.07 3.63
N PHE A 90 -6.24 -1.45 4.77
CA PHE A 90 -6.15 -2.14 6.06
C PHE A 90 -7.51 -2.70 6.51
N ALA A 91 -8.58 -1.91 6.41
CA ALA A 91 -9.93 -2.35 6.74
C ALA A 91 -10.37 -3.54 5.87
N THR A 92 -10.03 -3.51 4.57
CA THR A 92 -10.34 -4.62 3.65
C THR A 92 -9.60 -5.91 4.05
N LEU A 93 -8.35 -5.82 4.51
CA LEU A 93 -7.62 -6.96 5.04
C LEU A 93 -8.31 -7.57 6.26
N LEU A 94 -8.71 -6.73 7.22
CA LEU A 94 -9.44 -7.18 8.42
C LEU A 94 -10.79 -7.80 8.05
N PHE A 95 -11.48 -7.21 7.08
CA PHE A 95 -12.76 -7.72 6.59
C PHE A 95 -12.60 -9.08 5.90
N ALA A 96 -11.56 -9.28 5.09
CA ALA A 96 -11.26 -10.58 4.46
C ALA A 96 -10.99 -11.67 5.51
N ASN A 97 -10.28 -11.32 6.60
CA ASN A 97 -10.08 -12.22 7.74
C ASN A 97 -11.40 -12.56 8.42
N GLN A 98 -12.25 -11.56 8.71
CA GLN A 98 -13.57 -11.77 9.32
C GLN A 98 -14.50 -12.66 8.46
N LYS A 99 -14.36 -12.60 7.13
CA LYS A 99 -15.10 -13.46 6.20
C LYS A 99 -14.54 -14.88 6.07
N GLY A 100 -13.42 -15.19 6.73
CA GLY A 100 -12.80 -16.51 6.68
C GLY A 100 -12.06 -16.80 5.36
N HIS A 101 -11.72 -15.76 4.58
CA HIS A 101 -10.95 -15.93 3.34
C HIS A 101 -9.44 -16.12 3.57
N LEU A 102 -8.98 -15.95 4.81
CA LEU A 102 -7.58 -16.02 5.20
C LEU A 102 -7.38 -17.15 6.23
N HIS A 103 -6.43 -18.04 5.98
CA HIS A 103 -5.97 -19.01 6.98
C HIS A 103 -5.18 -18.32 8.10
N GLU A 104 -4.33 -17.36 7.73
CA GLU A 104 -3.65 -16.46 8.63
C GLU A 104 -3.59 -15.06 8.02
N ILE A 105 -3.55 -14.03 8.88
CA ILE A 105 -3.43 -12.66 8.40
C ILE A 105 -2.01 -12.44 7.86
N PRO A 106 -1.83 -12.02 6.61
CA PRO A 106 -0.52 -11.77 6.03
C PRO A 106 0.18 -10.65 6.81
N LYS A 107 1.33 -10.98 7.41
CA LYS A 107 2.11 -10.06 8.25
C LYS A 107 2.54 -8.78 7.53
N PRO A 108 3.00 -8.79 6.26
CA PRO A 108 3.47 -7.55 5.64
C PRO A 108 2.35 -6.50 5.51
N PRO A 109 1.17 -6.80 4.93
CA PRO A 109 0.04 -5.86 4.94
C PRO A 109 -0.40 -5.38 6.33
N LEU A 110 -0.38 -6.28 7.33
CA LEU A 110 -0.75 -5.98 8.72
C LEU A 110 0.17 -4.93 9.37
N VAL A 111 1.44 -4.87 8.97
CA VAL A 111 2.40 -3.89 9.49
C VAL A 111 2.45 -2.64 8.61
N ILE A 112 2.52 -2.81 7.29
CA ILE A 112 2.76 -1.71 6.35
C ILE A 112 1.61 -0.71 6.40
N PHE A 113 0.34 -1.14 6.26
CA PHE A 113 -0.76 -0.18 6.14
C PHE A 113 -1.01 0.64 7.40
N PRO A 114 -0.98 0.06 8.63
CA PRO A 114 -1.08 0.87 9.84
C PRO A 114 0.08 1.84 10.01
N VAL A 115 1.31 1.44 9.68
CA VAL A 115 2.47 2.34 9.78
C VAL A 115 2.36 3.49 8.78
N MET A 116 1.95 3.24 7.54
CA MET A 116 1.73 4.28 6.53
C MET A 116 0.56 5.20 6.93
N LEU A 117 -0.53 4.63 7.46
CA LEU A 117 -1.67 5.39 7.98
C LEU A 117 -1.23 6.37 9.08
N VAL A 118 -0.49 5.87 10.08
CA VAL A 118 0.02 6.69 11.18
C VAL A 118 0.98 7.75 10.66
N LEU A 119 1.88 7.41 9.75
CA LEU A 119 2.81 8.36 9.14
C LEU A 119 2.08 9.50 8.43
N CYS A 120 1.04 9.18 7.65
CA CYS A 120 0.26 10.18 6.94
C CYS A 120 -0.55 11.07 7.89
N ILE A 121 -1.17 10.50 8.93
CA ILE A 121 -1.91 11.28 9.93
C ILE A 121 -0.96 12.17 10.73
N ALA A 122 0.17 11.64 11.19
CA ALA A 122 1.17 12.42 11.92
C ALA A 122 1.70 13.58 11.07
N GLY A 123 2.02 13.33 9.80
CA GLY A 123 2.45 14.38 8.88
C GLY A 123 1.39 15.43 8.56
N ALA A 124 0.10 15.10 8.69
CA ALA A 124 -1.00 16.04 8.45
C ALA A 124 -1.31 16.93 9.66
N VAL A 125 -0.92 16.48 10.86
CA VAL A 125 -1.29 17.15 12.14
C VAL A 125 -0.10 17.86 12.79
N LEU A 126 1.14 17.49 12.45
CA LEU A 126 2.38 18.03 13.04
C LEU A 126 3.13 18.99 12.09
#